data_AF-A0ABD5W6Y6-F1
#
_entry.id   AF-A0ABD5W6Y6-F1
#
_cell.length_a   1.000
_cell.length_b   1.000
_cell.length_c   1.000
_cell.angle_alpha   90.00
_cell.angle_beta   90.00
_cell.angle_gamma   90.00
#
_symmetry.space_group_name_H-M   'P 1'
#
loop_
_entity.id
_entity.type
_entity.pdbx_description
1 polymer ?
#
loop_
_entity_poly.entity_id
_entity_poly.type
_entity_poly.pdbx_seq_one_letter_code
_entity_poly.pdbx_strand_id
1 'polypeptide(L)'
;METGNRQGLFARREWSRNALARAALFVVVSTVALTASFLGVVGLLSGEVTGVSDRLPIYVLVLALAFVTTVVTVEEAYREAAVVLQFSVLSAAVTFLLVALGGEGVVFLVRNHQQVVASQLLFYILAAGLIGTGIGYWTLNHWSELSLSGSSL
;
A
#
# COMPACT_ATOMS: atom_id res chain seq x y z
N MET A 1 23.34 -42.22 16.19
CA MET A 1 22.71 -40.94 16.58
C MET A 1 23.29 -39.86 15.68
N GLU A 2 22.64 -39.45 14.58
CA GLU A 2 22.93 -38.19 13.83
C GLU A 2 22.14 -38.04 12.51
N THR A 3 20.81 -38.20 12.51
CA THR A 3 20.02 -38.01 11.27
C THR A 3 18.75 -37.17 11.42
N GLY A 4 18.48 -36.59 12.60
CA GLY A 4 17.24 -35.84 12.88
C GLY A 4 17.26 -34.33 12.64
N ASN A 5 18.42 -33.70 12.46
CA ASN A 5 18.54 -32.22 12.56
C ASN A 5 18.57 -31.47 11.20
N ARG A 6 18.58 -32.17 10.06
CA ARG A 6 18.69 -31.52 8.74
C ARG A 6 17.33 -31.16 8.11
N GLN A 7 16.24 -31.79 8.54
CA GLN A 7 14.91 -31.56 7.93
C GLN A 7 14.23 -30.27 8.41
N GLY A 8 14.46 -29.82 9.65
CA GLY A 8 13.91 -28.56 10.15
C GLY A 8 14.54 -27.28 9.55
N LEU A 9 15.76 -27.40 9.00
CA LEU A 9 16.53 -26.27 8.48
C LEU A 9 16.11 -25.88 7.06
N PHE A 10 15.64 -26.83 6.24
CA PHE A 10 15.09 -26.54 4.91
C PHE A 10 13.67 -25.97 4.98
N ALA A 11 12.81 -26.51 5.85
CA ALA A 11 11.44 -26.01 6.04
C ALA A 11 11.39 -24.56 6.56
N ARG A 12 12.30 -24.16 7.48
CA ARG A 12 12.42 -22.75 7.92
C ARG A 12 12.91 -21.81 6.81
N ARG A 13 13.74 -22.29 5.89
CA ARG A 13 14.40 -21.47 4.86
C ARG A 13 13.48 -21.16 3.68
N GLU A 14 12.64 -22.12 3.28
CA GLU A 14 11.61 -21.90 2.25
C GLU A 14 10.46 -21.02 2.76
N TRP A 15 10.08 -21.18 4.03
CA TRP A 15 9.06 -20.34 4.67
C TRP A 15 9.51 -18.87 4.77
N SER A 16 10.79 -18.64 5.06
CA SER A 16 11.42 -17.32 5.06
C SER A 16 11.48 -16.71 3.66
N ARG A 17 11.82 -17.47 2.61
CA ARG A 17 11.92 -16.94 1.24
C ARG A 17 10.58 -16.48 0.69
N ASN A 18 9.52 -17.23 0.92
CA ASN A 18 8.18 -16.86 0.45
C ASN A 18 7.63 -15.66 1.24
N ALA A 19 7.86 -15.61 2.56
CA ALA A 19 7.50 -14.46 3.37
C ALA A 19 8.29 -13.19 2.98
N LEU A 20 9.60 -13.32 2.76
CA LEU A 20 10.46 -12.23 2.30
C LEU A 20 10.10 -11.77 0.88
N ALA A 21 9.80 -12.69 -0.03
CA ALA A 21 9.35 -12.34 -1.39
C ALA A 21 8.00 -11.61 -1.35
N ARG A 22 7.08 -12.05 -0.49
CA ARG A 22 5.77 -11.40 -0.31
C ARG A 22 5.91 -10.02 0.34
N ALA A 23 6.77 -9.88 1.33
CA ALA A 23 7.09 -8.59 1.95
C ALA A 23 7.79 -7.64 0.96
N ALA A 24 8.78 -8.12 0.22
CA ALA A 24 9.46 -7.34 -0.82
C ALA A 24 8.50 -6.91 -1.93
N LEU A 25 7.63 -7.82 -2.38
CA LEU A 25 6.58 -7.51 -3.36
C LEU A 25 5.62 -6.45 -2.80
N PHE A 26 5.18 -6.59 -1.55
CA PHE A 26 4.31 -5.61 -0.89
C PHE A 26 4.98 -4.24 -0.79
N VAL A 27 6.26 -4.19 -0.44
CA VAL A 27 7.05 -2.95 -0.39
C VAL A 27 7.15 -2.32 -1.78
N VAL A 28 7.52 -3.09 -2.81
CA VAL A 28 7.64 -2.57 -4.18
C VAL A 28 6.29 -2.05 -4.69
N VAL A 29 5.21 -2.81 -4.51
CA VAL A 29 3.86 -2.39 -4.93
C VAL A 29 3.43 -1.13 -4.18
N SER A 30 3.68 -1.06 -2.86
CA SER A 30 3.34 0.11 -2.05
C SER A 30 4.14 1.35 -2.45
N THR A 31 5.44 1.20 -2.70
CA THR A 31 6.30 2.30 -3.18
C THR A 31 5.81 2.84 -4.51
N VAL A 32 5.52 1.95 -5.46
CA VAL A 32 5.00 2.35 -6.78
C VAL A 32 3.65 3.04 -6.64
N ALA A 33 2.73 2.48 -5.84
CA ALA A 33 1.43 3.07 -5.59
C ALA A 33 1.55 4.47 -4.97
N LEU A 34 2.37 4.63 -3.93
CA LEU A 34 2.62 5.92 -3.27
C LEU A 34 3.24 6.94 -4.22
N THR A 35 4.22 6.52 -5.03
CA THR A 35 4.87 7.37 -6.03
C THR A 35 3.84 7.88 -7.04
N ALA A 36 3.00 6.98 -7.54
CA ALA A 36 1.88 7.34 -8.42
C ALA A 36 0.89 8.27 -7.72
N SER A 37 0.56 8.03 -6.44
CA SER A 37 -0.36 8.90 -5.68
C SER A 37 0.18 10.32 -5.54
N PHE A 38 1.47 10.48 -5.20
CA PHE A 38 2.10 11.80 -5.13
C PHE A 38 2.11 12.52 -6.48
N LEU A 39 2.38 11.79 -7.58
CA LEU A 39 2.27 12.35 -8.94
C LEU A 39 0.86 12.84 -9.24
N GLY A 40 -0.18 12.13 -8.76
CA GLY A 40 -1.57 12.56 -8.94
C GLY A 40 -1.88 13.83 -8.18
N VAL A 41 -1.40 13.96 -6.94
CA VAL A 41 -1.51 15.21 -6.17
C VAL A 41 -0.83 16.36 -6.92
N VAL A 42 0.39 16.15 -7.42
CA VAL A 42 1.10 17.16 -8.22
C VAL A 42 0.30 17.53 -9.46
N GLY A 43 -0.21 16.56 -10.22
CA GLY A 43 -1.00 16.82 -11.43
C GLY A 43 -2.30 17.58 -11.16
N LEU A 44 -2.98 17.28 -10.05
CA LEU A 44 -4.19 18.00 -9.62
C LEU A 44 -3.86 19.45 -9.23
N LEU A 45 -2.79 19.67 -8.45
CA LEU A 45 -2.35 21.02 -8.07
C LEU A 45 -1.84 21.84 -9.25
N SER A 46 -1.29 21.18 -10.26
CA SER A 46 -0.83 21.80 -11.51
C SER A 46 -1.99 22.18 -12.44
N GLY A 47 -3.20 21.68 -12.19
CA GLY A 47 -4.39 21.89 -13.03
C GLY A 47 -4.34 21.15 -14.38
N GLU A 48 -3.37 20.26 -14.58
CA GLU A 48 -3.15 19.57 -15.87
C GLU A 48 -3.93 18.26 -16.00
N VAL A 49 -4.51 17.80 -14.90
CA VAL A 49 -5.37 16.62 -14.86
C VAL A 49 -6.79 17.01 -15.26
N THR A 50 -7.17 16.67 -16.48
CA THR A 50 -8.53 16.87 -17.03
C THR A 50 -9.29 15.55 -17.15
N GLY A 51 -10.61 15.58 -16.90
CA GLY A 51 -11.49 14.42 -17.05
C GLY A 51 -11.59 13.50 -15.83
N VAL A 52 -11.34 14.00 -14.61
CA VAL A 52 -11.46 13.23 -13.35
C VAL A 52 -12.87 12.65 -13.18
N SER A 53 -13.90 13.41 -13.56
CA SER A 53 -15.31 12.99 -13.48
C SER A 53 -15.62 11.76 -14.33
N ASP A 54 -14.95 11.57 -15.46
CA ASP A 54 -15.16 10.40 -16.33
C ASP A 54 -14.54 9.12 -15.75
N ARG A 55 -13.55 9.27 -14.86
CA ARG A 55 -12.82 8.17 -14.20
C ARG A 55 -13.35 7.84 -12.82
N LEU A 56 -14.09 8.76 -12.21
CA LEU A 56 -14.74 8.59 -10.92
C LEU A 56 -15.51 7.26 -10.80
N PRO A 57 -16.29 6.80 -11.81
CA PRO A 57 -17.02 5.54 -11.71
C PRO A 57 -16.11 4.33 -11.50
N ILE A 58 -14.93 4.32 -12.14
CA ILE A 58 -13.95 3.24 -12.00
C ILE A 58 -13.33 3.28 -10.60
N TYR A 59 -12.98 4.46 -10.08
CA TYR A 59 -12.44 4.59 -8.72
C TYR A 59 -13.44 4.16 -7.65
N VAL A 60 -14.72 4.52 -7.81
CA VAL A 60 -15.79 4.10 -6.91
C VAL A 60 -16.02 2.58 -6.97
N LEU A 61 -15.91 1.98 -8.16
CA LEU A 61 -15.98 0.52 -8.30
C LEU A 61 -14.85 -0.16 -7.52
N VAL A 62 -13.61 0.33 -7.64
CA VAL A 62 -12.46 -0.20 -6.89
C VAL A 62 -12.64 -0.03 -5.37
N LEU A 63 -13.16 1.13 -4.92
CA LEU A 63 -13.51 1.36 -3.52
C LEU A 63 -14.50 0.32 -3.00
N ALA A 64 -15.57 0.07 -3.75
CA ALA A 64 -16.60 -0.90 -3.37
C ALA A 64 -16.03 -2.33 -3.30
N LEU A 65 -15.21 -2.71 -4.28
CA LEU A 65 -14.52 -4.01 -4.28
C LEU A 65 -13.60 -4.15 -3.07
N ALA A 66 -12.77 -3.14 -2.78
CA ALA A 66 -11.87 -3.14 -1.65
C ALA A 66 -12.63 -3.28 -0.32
N PHE A 67 -13.72 -2.53 -0.16
CA PHE A 67 -14.59 -2.62 1.01
C PHE A 67 -15.14 -4.05 1.20
N VAL A 68 -15.75 -4.62 0.16
CA VAL A 68 -16.33 -5.97 0.22
C VAL A 68 -15.26 -7.02 0.51
N THR A 69 -14.10 -6.93 -0.15
CA THR A 69 -13.00 -7.87 0.09
C THR A 69 -12.50 -7.79 1.53
N THR A 70 -12.34 -6.59 2.09
CA THR A 70 -11.88 -6.43 3.46
C THR A 70 -12.91 -6.99 4.44
N VAL A 71 -14.20 -6.68 4.26
CA VAL A 71 -15.27 -7.24 5.11
C VAL A 71 -15.15 -8.76 5.15
N VAL A 72 -15.13 -9.43 4.00
CA VAL A 72 -15.08 -10.90 3.92
C VAL A 72 -13.80 -11.46 4.56
N THR A 73 -12.65 -10.81 4.36
CA THR A 73 -11.38 -11.30 4.95
C THR A 73 -11.26 -11.06 6.45
N VAL A 74 -11.86 -10.00 6.97
CA VAL A 74 -11.72 -9.55 8.37
C VAL A 74 -12.84 -10.11 9.25
N GLU A 75 -13.97 -10.49 8.66
CA GLU A 75 -15.13 -11.07 9.34
C GLU A 75 -14.77 -12.33 10.15
N GLU A 76 -13.89 -13.19 9.64
CA GLU A 76 -13.44 -14.39 10.37
C GLU A 76 -12.42 -14.07 11.48
N ALA A 77 -11.73 -12.93 11.39
CA ALA A 77 -10.62 -12.58 12.28
C ALA A 77 -11.06 -11.85 13.56
N TYR A 78 -12.19 -11.12 13.52
CA TYR A 78 -12.66 -10.32 14.65
C TYR A 78 -14.08 -10.71 15.08
N ARG A 79 -14.29 -10.87 16.39
CA ARG A 79 -15.62 -11.19 16.95
C ARG A 79 -16.56 -9.99 17.01
N GLU A 80 -16.02 -8.77 17.01
CA GLU A 80 -16.81 -7.54 17.13
C GLU A 80 -17.14 -6.95 15.75
N ALA A 81 -18.42 -6.94 15.39
CA ALA A 81 -18.89 -6.42 14.11
C ALA A 81 -18.50 -4.95 13.88
N ALA A 82 -18.45 -4.14 14.94
CA ALA A 82 -18.03 -2.74 14.85
C ALA A 82 -16.56 -2.61 14.41
N VAL A 83 -15.68 -3.49 14.88
CA VAL A 83 -14.26 -3.51 14.53
C VAL A 83 -14.09 -3.92 13.06
N VAL A 84 -14.80 -4.96 12.62
CA VAL A 84 -14.81 -5.40 11.21
C VAL A 84 -15.23 -4.26 10.29
N LEU A 85 -16.31 -3.54 10.64
CA LEU A 85 -16.82 -2.44 9.84
C LEU A 85 -15.83 -1.26 9.78
N GLN A 86 -15.28 -0.85 10.93
CA GLN A 86 -14.30 0.24 10.99
C GLN A 86 -13.05 -0.05 10.18
N PHE A 87 -12.46 -1.25 10.32
CA PHE A 87 -11.30 -1.66 9.53
C PHE A 87 -11.61 -1.71 8.04
N SER A 88 -12.79 -2.22 7.67
CA SER A 88 -13.20 -2.31 6.28
C SER A 88 -13.36 -0.94 5.64
N VAL A 89 -14.05 -0.01 6.32
CA VAL A 89 -14.19 1.39 5.87
C VAL A 89 -12.82 2.05 5.72
N LEU A 90 -11.95 1.92 6.73
CA LEU A 90 -10.63 2.56 6.71
C LEU A 90 -9.75 2.00 5.58
N SER A 91 -9.74 0.68 5.41
CA SER A 91 -9.00 0.02 4.31
C SER A 91 -9.50 0.44 2.94
N ALA A 92 -10.82 0.55 2.77
CA ALA A 92 -11.44 0.94 1.52
C ALA A 92 -11.12 2.40 1.19
N ALA A 93 -11.21 3.29 2.18
CA ALA A 93 -10.85 4.69 2.04
C ALA A 93 -9.37 4.87 1.64
N VAL A 94 -8.45 4.15 2.30
CA VAL A 94 -7.02 4.16 1.93
C VAL A 94 -6.81 3.64 0.51
N THR A 95 -7.46 2.53 0.15
CA THR A 95 -7.35 1.94 -1.19
C THR A 95 -7.87 2.89 -2.26
N PHE A 96 -9.03 3.52 -2.04
CA PHE A 96 -9.60 4.51 -2.94
C PHE A 96 -8.67 5.70 -3.13
N LEU A 97 -8.11 6.23 -2.04
CA LEU A 97 -7.18 7.35 -2.09
C LEU A 97 -5.94 6.99 -2.91
N LEU A 98 -5.36 5.81 -2.68
CA LEU A 98 -4.20 5.33 -3.43
C LEU A 98 -4.51 5.13 -4.92
N VAL A 99 -5.66 4.53 -5.25
CA VAL A 99 -6.04 4.27 -6.65
C VAL A 99 -6.44 5.54 -7.39
N ALA A 100 -7.20 6.43 -6.76
CA ALA A 100 -7.62 7.69 -7.37
C ALA A 100 -6.40 8.59 -7.63
N LEU A 101 -5.58 8.83 -6.60
CA LEU A 101 -4.36 9.62 -6.75
C LEU A 101 -3.35 8.91 -7.67
N GLY A 102 -3.20 7.60 -7.53
CA GLY A 102 -2.31 6.80 -8.39
C GLY A 102 -2.71 6.85 -9.86
N GLY A 103 -3.99 6.70 -10.14
CA GLY A 103 -4.56 6.81 -11.49
C GLY A 103 -4.30 8.17 -12.11
N GLU A 104 -4.55 9.26 -11.37
CA GLU A 104 -4.27 10.60 -11.86
C GLU A 104 -2.76 10.86 -12.04
N GLY A 105 -1.91 10.28 -11.20
CA GLY A 105 -0.45 10.41 -11.34
C GLY A 105 0.12 9.67 -12.54
N VAL A 106 -0.40 8.48 -12.85
CA VAL A 106 -0.04 7.74 -14.06
C VAL A 106 -0.44 8.54 -15.29
N VAL A 107 -1.66 9.12 -15.30
CA VAL A 107 -2.12 9.96 -16.41
C VAL A 107 -1.26 11.21 -16.56
N PHE A 108 -0.93 11.87 -15.45
CA PHE A 108 -0.04 13.04 -15.45
C PHE A 108 1.34 12.70 -16.02
N LEU A 109 1.93 11.57 -15.62
CA LEU A 109 3.21 11.10 -16.16
C LEU A 109 3.14 10.82 -17.67
N VAL A 110 2.07 10.19 -18.13
CA VAL A 110 1.87 9.85 -19.54
C VAL A 110 1.60 11.10 -20.40
N ARG A 111 1.06 12.19 -19.84
CA ARG A 111 0.82 13.44 -20.59
C ARG A 111 2.01 14.39 -20.55
N ASN A 112 2.77 14.40 -19.45
CA ASN A 112 3.85 15.37 -19.20
C ASN A 112 5.25 14.74 -19.14
N HIS A 113 5.37 13.54 -19.69
CA HIS A 113 6.58 12.71 -19.79
C HIS A 113 7.91 13.49 -20.00
N GLN A 114 7.97 14.49 -20.87
CA GLN A 114 9.22 15.23 -21.11
C GLN A 114 9.62 16.19 -19.97
N GLN A 115 8.66 16.80 -19.28
CA GLN A 115 8.95 17.78 -18.23
C GLN A 115 9.24 17.11 -16.88
N VAL A 116 8.49 16.05 -16.55
CA VAL A 116 8.60 15.38 -15.24
C VAL A 116 9.89 14.55 -15.14
N VAL A 117 10.31 13.93 -16.23
CA VAL A 117 11.57 13.14 -16.29
C VAL A 117 12.80 14.05 -16.33
N ALA A 118 12.72 15.21 -16.99
CA ALA A 118 13.82 16.17 -17.03
C ALA A 118 14.07 16.88 -15.69
N SER A 119 13.02 17.09 -14.88
CA SER A 119 13.09 17.94 -13.68
C SER A 119 13.54 17.22 -12.39
N GLN A 120 14.05 15.97 -12.45
CA GLN A 120 14.45 15.14 -11.29
C GLN A 120 13.34 14.85 -10.25
N LEU A 121 12.16 15.45 -10.37
CA LEU A 121 11.00 15.31 -9.49
C LEU A 121 10.58 13.86 -9.29
N LEU A 122 10.67 13.04 -10.34
CA LEU A 122 10.42 11.60 -10.25
C LEU A 122 11.32 10.91 -9.23
N PHE A 123 12.61 11.26 -9.16
CA PHE A 123 13.54 10.65 -8.21
C PHE A 123 13.25 11.10 -6.78
N TYR A 124 12.85 12.36 -6.56
CA TYR A 124 12.45 12.84 -5.24
C TYR A 124 11.15 12.20 -4.75
N ILE A 125 10.14 12.08 -5.62
CA ILE A 125 8.86 11.43 -5.28
C ILE A 125 9.07 9.94 -5.04
N LEU A 126 9.88 9.28 -5.87
CA LEU A 126 10.24 7.87 -5.69
C LEU A 126 10.97 7.65 -4.36
N ALA A 127 11.93 8.51 -4.02
CA ALA A 127 12.63 8.46 -2.75
C ALA A 127 11.66 8.65 -1.56
N ALA A 128 10.73 9.60 -1.65
CA ALA A 128 9.70 9.80 -0.64
C ALA A 128 8.80 8.57 -0.49
N GLY A 129 8.39 7.94 -1.60
CA GLY A 129 7.63 6.69 -1.60
C GLY A 129 8.39 5.53 -0.95
N LEU A 130 9.69 5.40 -1.22
CA LEU A 130 10.58 4.39 -0.63
C LEU A 130 10.73 4.59 0.88
N ILE A 131 11.00 5.83 1.32
CA ILE A 131 11.12 6.18 2.73
C ILE A 131 9.79 5.89 3.45
N GLY A 132 8.67 6.35 2.89
CA GLY A 132 7.34 6.11 3.45
C GLY A 132 7.01 4.62 3.55
N THR A 133 7.36 3.83 2.54
CA THR A 133 7.14 2.39 2.56
C THR A 133 8.03 1.69 3.58
N GLY A 134 9.29 2.09 3.70
CA GLY A 134 10.21 1.56 4.72
C GLY A 134 9.71 1.81 6.13
N ILE A 135 9.24 3.04 6.41
CA ILE A 135 8.63 3.41 7.68
C ILE A 135 7.35 2.61 7.91
N GLY A 136 6.46 2.53 6.91
CA GLY A 136 5.20 1.78 7.02
C GLY A 136 5.41 0.30 7.31
N TYR A 137 6.32 -0.35 6.59
CA TYR A 137 6.70 -1.74 6.84
C TYR A 137 7.26 -1.93 8.25
N TRP A 138 8.17 -1.05 8.68
CA TRP A 138 8.77 -1.12 10.01
C TRP A 138 7.71 -0.97 11.11
N THR A 139 6.83 0.02 11.00
CA THR A 139 5.76 0.31 11.96
C THR A 139 4.75 -0.84 12.05
N LEU A 140 4.34 -1.42 10.92
CA LEU A 140 3.43 -2.57 10.91
C LEU A 140 4.05 -3.80 11.57
N ASN A 141 5.34 -4.05 11.32
CA ASN A 141 6.03 -5.20 11.90
C ASN A 141 6.36 -5.04 13.39
N HIS A 142 6.50 -3.81 13.90
CA HIS A 142 6.77 -3.51 15.31
C HIS A 142 5.55 -2.95 16.05
N TRP A 143 4.36 -3.04 15.45
CA TRP A 143 3.13 -2.48 16.01
C TRP A 143 2.79 -3.06 17.39
N SER A 144 3.09 -4.35 17.62
CA SER A 144 2.91 -4.98 18.93
C SER A 144 3.78 -4.32 20.00
N GLU A 145 5.02 -3.94 19.70
CA GLU A 145 5.93 -3.29 20.65
C GLU A 145 5.47 -1.86 20.99
N LEU A 146 5.02 -1.11 19.97
CA LEU A 146 4.49 0.25 20.15
C LEU A 146 3.16 0.25 20.93
N SER A 147 2.31 -0.74 20.68
CA SER A 147 1.02 -0.89 21.39
C SER A 147 1.19 -1.32 22.86
N LEU A 148 2.22 -2.14 23.16
CA LEU A 148 2.54 -2.58 24.53
C LEU A 148 3.09 -1.46 25.42
N SER A 149 3.85 -0.51 24.85
CA SER A 149 4.27 0.71 25.58
C SER A 149 3.13 1.71 25.79
N GLY A 150 2.05 1.63 25.00
CA GLY A 150 0.88 2.50 25.15
C GLY A 150 -0.07 2.08 26.27
N SER A 151 -0.02 0.83 26.73
CA SER A 151 -0.94 0.29 27.76
C SER A 151 -0.48 0.50 29.22
N SER A 152 0.63 1.20 29.45
CA SER A 152 1.18 1.45 30.79
C SER A 152 1.26 2.94 31.18
N LEU A 153 0.35 3.77 30.67
CA LEU A 153 0.16 5.17 31.08
C LEU A 153 -1.27 5.42 31.54
#